data_AF-A0A931GES5-F1
#
_entry.id   AF-A0A931GES5-F1
#
_cell.length_a   1.000
_cell.length_b   1.000
_cell.length_c   1.000
_cell.angle_alpha   90.00
_cell.angle_beta   90.00
_cell.angle_gamma   90.00
#
_symmetry.space_group_name_H-M   'P 1'
#
loop_
_entity.id
_entity.type
_entity.pdbx_description
1 polymer ?
#
loop_
_entity_poly.entity_id
_entity_poly.type
_entity_poly.pdbx_seq_one_letter_code
_entity_poly.pdbx_strand_id
1 'polypeptide(L)'
;MLKEDTINNTPAFMRNIKGIIAMQASPLSLVSDNLTSAGVTATRLLSTSKESWLMKDEINLNPMFIAPPESSEEMDSYDLAYLLEGTFTSYFKDKPVPEKPMGEEDISESDTPADAGETTDPAPTDTAESDTAAPEGDTPEVVAQNRILETSRPAKIFVLGCSQMLMDNMLDPEGRTTNATFILNTIDHLNGKDEIAAMRSKQQMLNPLADTTAFVRTMIKALNIAGLPVLVFVFGIGVWGTGKIRRKKIAKQFNA
;
A
#
# COMPACT_ATOMS: atom_id res chain seq x y z
N MET A 1 -0.25 13.01 6.04
CA MET A 1 -0.84 11.67 6.28
C MET A 1 -2.12 11.59 5.47
N LEU A 2 -2.26 10.55 4.65
CA LEU A 2 -3.48 10.22 3.94
C LEU A 2 -4.49 9.62 4.93
N LYS A 3 -5.74 10.05 4.81
CA LYS A 3 -6.85 9.66 5.68
C LYS A 3 -7.78 8.69 4.95
N GLU A 4 -8.70 8.09 5.69
CA GLU A 4 -9.61 7.05 5.16
C GLU A 4 -10.42 7.50 3.94
N ASP A 5 -10.76 8.79 3.85
CA ASP A 5 -11.50 9.39 2.74
C ASP A 5 -10.71 9.43 1.42
N THR A 6 -9.37 9.44 1.48
CA THR A 6 -8.50 9.46 0.30
C THR A 6 -7.95 8.08 -0.06
N ILE A 7 -8.36 7.04 0.68
CA ILE A 7 -7.94 5.64 0.51
C ILE A 7 -9.12 4.82 -0.03
N ASN A 8 -8.91 4.07 -1.11
CA ASN A 8 -9.93 3.19 -1.64
C ASN A 8 -10.03 1.90 -0.82
N ASN A 9 -11.03 1.83 0.05
CA ASN A 9 -11.34 0.67 0.90
C ASN A 9 -12.25 -0.38 0.24
N THR A 10 -12.55 -0.24 -1.05
CA THR A 10 -13.41 -1.20 -1.79
C THR A 10 -12.75 -2.58 -1.93
N PRO A 11 -11.48 -2.69 -2.35
CA PRO A 11 -10.79 -3.98 -2.44
C PRO A 11 -10.65 -4.64 -1.05
N ALA A 12 -10.83 -5.95 -0.98
CA ALA A 12 -10.84 -6.67 0.30
C ALA A 12 -9.54 -6.48 1.10
N PHE A 13 -8.38 -6.51 0.42
CA PHE A 13 -7.07 -6.31 1.01
C PHE A 13 -6.80 -4.87 1.48
N MET A 14 -7.65 -3.90 1.12
CA MET A 14 -7.51 -2.49 1.51
C MET A 14 -8.39 -2.09 2.68
N ARG A 15 -9.47 -2.83 2.99
CA ARG A 15 -10.53 -2.44 3.95
C ARG A 15 -10.05 -2.01 5.33
N ASN A 16 -8.91 -2.54 5.75
CA ASN A 16 -8.33 -2.34 7.06
C ASN A 16 -7.33 -1.16 7.06
N ILE A 17 -7.03 -0.55 5.93
CA ILE A 17 -6.08 0.54 5.83
C ILE A 17 -6.77 1.88 6.13
N LYS A 18 -6.60 2.37 7.36
CA LYS A 18 -7.27 3.59 7.85
C LYS A 18 -6.47 4.88 7.70
N GLY A 19 -5.19 4.80 7.39
CA GLY A 19 -4.36 5.98 7.14
C GLY A 19 -2.93 5.61 6.77
N ILE A 20 -2.35 6.36 5.84
CA ILE A 20 -1.02 6.07 5.28
C ILE A 20 -0.14 7.31 5.36
N ILE A 21 1.16 7.12 5.60
CA ILE A 21 2.14 8.18 5.50
C ILE A 21 2.95 7.95 4.24
N ALA A 22 2.75 8.81 3.25
CA ALA A 22 3.56 8.88 2.06
C ALA A 22 4.40 10.16 2.12
N MET A 23 5.72 10.03 2.04
CA MET A 23 6.66 11.14 1.98
C MET A 23 7.26 11.24 0.57
N GLN A 24 7.47 12.47 0.10
CA GLN A 24 8.05 12.73 -1.23
C GLN A 24 7.33 11.95 -2.34
N ALA A 25 6.00 11.89 -2.26
CA ALA A 25 5.18 11.16 -3.21
C ALA A 25 4.97 11.99 -4.48
N SER A 26 5.13 11.35 -5.63
CA SER A 26 4.84 11.90 -6.94
C SER A 26 3.43 11.49 -7.37
N PRO A 27 2.66 12.40 -8.01
CA PRO A 27 1.35 12.07 -8.53
C PRO A 27 1.47 11.12 -9.73
N LEU A 28 0.46 10.29 -9.91
CA LEU A 28 0.29 9.41 -11.07
C LEU A 28 -0.83 9.96 -11.94
N SER A 29 -0.68 9.82 -13.25
CA SER A 29 -1.73 10.16 -14.22
C SER A 29 -2.05 8.94 -15.06
N LEU A 30 -3.33 8.56 -15.09
CA LEU A 30 -3.80 7.42 -15.85
C LEU A 30 -4.08 7.82 -17.29
N VAL A 31 -3.43 7.15 -18.25
CA VAL A 31 -3.70 7.35 -19.67
C VAL A 31 -4.84 6.43 -20.11
N SER A 32 -6.07 6.94 -20.05
CA SER A 32 -7.31 6.17 -20.26
C SER A 32 -7.37 5.43 -21.60
N ASP A 33 -6.80 5.99 -22.66
CA ASP A 33 -6.82 5.44 -24.02
C ASP A 33 -6.18 4.04 -24.11
N ASN A 34 -5.22 3.75 -23.23
CA ASN A 34 -4.49 2.48 -23.21
C ASN A 34 -5.25 1.34 -22.49
N LEU A 35 -6.25 1.65 -21.66
CA LEU A 35 -6.94 0.64 -20.84
C LEU A 35 -8.01 -0.11 -21.63
N THR A 36 -8.82 0.62 -22.41
CA THR A 36 -9.92 0.07 -23.19
C THR A 36 -9.44 -0.94 -24.23
N SER A 37 -8.24 -0.70 -24.79
CA SER A 37 -7.65 -1.50 -25.87
C SER A 37 -7.06 -2.83 -25.38
N ALA A 38 -6.74 -2.96 -24.09
CA ALA A 38 -6.00 -4.09 -23.54
C ALA A 38 -6.83 -5.01 -22.62
N GLY A 39 -8.07 -4.64 -22.29
CA GLY A 39 -8.87 -5.37 -21.31
C GLY A 39 -8.29 -5.29 -19.89
N VAL A 40 -7.63 -4.17 -19.56
CA VAL A 40 -7.00 -3.92 -18.27
C VAL A 40 -7.95 -3.10 -17.39
N THR A 41 -8.14 -3.55 -16.16
CA THR A 41 -8.87 -2.81 -15.13
C THR A 41 -7.88 -2.02 -14.29
N ALA A 42 -8.07 -0.69 -14.21
CA ALA A 42 -7.32 0.17 -13.29
C ALA A 42 -8.16 0.48 -12.05
N THR A 43 -7.69 0.01 -10.90
CA THR A 43 -8.26 0.34 -9.60
C THR A 43 -7.36 1.36 -8.91
N ARG A 44 -7.85 2.57 -8.70
CA ARG A 44 -7.15 3.56 -7.86
C ARG A 44 -7.13 3.08 -6.43
N LEU A 45 -5.97 3.08 -5.79
CA LEU A 45 -5.81 2.67 -4.39
C LEU A 45 -5.67 3.87 -3.45
N LEU A 46 -4.85 4.86 -3.84
CA LEU A 46 -4.52 6.02 -2.99
C LEU A 46 -4.67 7.31 -3.79
N SER A 47 -5.16 8.34 -3.11
CA SER A 47 -5.22 9.72 -3.59
C SER A 47 -4.87 10.69 -2.47
N THR A 48 -4.55 11.93 -2.82
CA THR A 48 -4.36 13.03 -1.88
C THR A 48 -5.68 13.74 -1.58
N SER A 49 -5.71 14.59 -0.56
CA SER A 49 -6.87 15.44 -0.27
C SER A 49 -7.01 16.56 -1.32
N LYS A 50 -8.18 17.21 -1.36
CA LYS A 50 -8.41 18.41 -2.20
C LYS A 50 -7.57 19.62 -1.80
N GLU A 51 -6.97 19.59 -0.62
CA GLU A 51 -6.10 20.66 -0.10
C GLU A 51 -4.62 20.42 -0.44
N SER A 52 -4.33 19.47 -1.34
CA SER A 52 -2.97 19.13 -1.73
C SER A 52 -2.54 19.97 -2.92
N TRP A 53 -1.24 20.23 -3.06
CA TRP A 53 -0.70 20.97 -4.20
C TRP A 53 0.55 20.28 -4.74
N LEU A 54 0.87 20.58 -5.99
CA LEU A 54 2.03 20.00 -6.67
C LEU A 54 3.14 21.05 -6.77
N MET A 55 4.28 20.74 -6.17
CA MET A 55 5.50 21.52 -6.37
C MET A 55 6.11 21.19 -7.75
N LYS A 56 6.24 22.21 -8.61
CA LYS A 56 6.79 22.07 -9.97
C LYS A 56 8.11 22.83 -10.07
N ASP A 57 8.98 22.37 -10.96
CA ASP A 57 10.28 22.95 -11.33
C ASP A 57 11.32 23.02 -10.20
N GLU A 58 11.19 23.96 -9.27
CA GLU A 58 12.19 24.19 -8.20
C GLU A 58 11.80 23.44 -6.92
N ILE A 59 12.05 22.14 -6.91
CA ILE A 59 11.66 21.26 -5.81
C ILE A 59 12.52 21.53 -4.57
N ASN A 60 11.93 22.15 -3.56
CA ASN A 60 12.54 22.36 -2.25
C ASN A 60 11.99 21.33 -1.24
N LEU A 61 12.86 20.44 -0.78
CA LEU A 61 12.51 19.37 0.17
C LEU A 61 12.73 19.77 1.63
N ASN A 62 13.16 21.00 1.91
CA ASN A 62 13.36 21.47 3.28
C ASN A 62 12.00 21.86 3.89
N PRO A 63 11.52 21.16 4.94
CA PRO A 63 10.20 21.39 5.52
C PRO A 63 9.95 22.83 5.98
N MET A 64 10.99 23.56 6.37
CA MET A 64 10.87 24.96 6.81
C MET A 64 10.54 25.94 5.68
N PHE A 65 10.78 25.55 4.42
CA PHE A 65 10.56 26.38 3.23
C PHE A 65 9.41 25.87 2.36
N ILE A 66 8.73 24.78 2.75
CA ILE A 66 7.54 24.28 2.06
C ILE A 66 6.31 25.01 2.61
N ALA A 67 5.76 25.92 1.80
CA ALA A 67 4.52 26.63 2.10
C ALA A 67 3.41 26.19 1.12
N PRO A 68 2.14 26.21 1.55
CA PRO A 68 1.01 26.05 0.63
C PRO A 68 0.95 27.22 -0.37
N PRO A 69 0.37 27.00 -1.56
CA PRO A 69 0.20 28.06 -2.55
C PRO A 69 -0.74 29.15 -2.02
N GLU A 70 -0.58 30.37 -2.53
CA GLU A 70 -1.40 31.53 -2.14
C GLU A 70 -2.85 31.39 -2.62
N SER A 71 -3.04 30.76 -3.79
CA SER A 71 -4.36 30.52 -4.37
C SER A 71 -4.84 29.11 -4.06
N SER A 72 -6.09 28.99 -3.59
CA SER A 72 -6.78 27.71 -3.44
C SER A 72 -7.02 27.00 -4.77
N GLU A 73 -6.95 27.70 -5.90
CA GLU A 73 -7.13 27.13 -7.23
C GLU A 73 -5.97 26.21 -7.65
N GLU A 74 -4.80 26.37 -7.03
CA GLU A 74 -3.63 25.52 -7.24
C GLU A 74 -3.68 24.24 -6.42
N MET A 75 -4.66 24.12 -5.52
CA MET A 75 -4.89 22.92 -4.73
C MET A 75 -5.83 21.97 -5.46
N ASP A 76 -5.44 20.69 -5.53
CA ASP A 76 -6.24 19.62 -6.14
C ASP A 76 -5.93 18.26 -5.48
N SER A 77 -6.75 17.26 -5.80
CA SER A 77 -6.55 15.87 -5.44
C SER A 77 -5.78 15.14 -6.54
N TYR A 78 -4.70 14.47 -6.15
CA TYR A 78 -3.82 13.74 -7.05
C TYR A 78 -3.81 12.26 -6.71
N ASP A 79 -3.78 11.41 -7.73
CA ASP A 79 -3.71 9.96 -7.55
C ASP A 79 -2.26 9.55 -7.22
N LEU A 80 -2.07 8.64 -6.27
CA LEU A 80 -0.75 8.23 -5.79
C LEU A 80 -0.42 6.78 -6.04
N ALA A 81 -1.44 5.93 -6.15
CA ALA A 81 -1.26 4.50 -6.38
C ALA A 81 -2.41 3.88 -7.17
N TYR A 82 -2.05 2.94 -8.05
CA TYR A 82 -2.96 2.16 -8.86
C TYR A 82 -2.62 0.68 -8.82
N LEU A 83 -3.66 -0.16 -8.88
CA LEU A 83 -3.57 -1.57 -9.19
C LEU A 83 -4.15 -1.80 -10.58
N LEU A 84 -3.35 -2.34 -11.48
CA LEU A 84 -3.73 -2.69 -12.85
C LEU A 84 -3.85 -4.21 -12.94
N GLU A 85 -5.00 -4.71 -13.38
CA GLU A 85 -5.25 -6.14 -13.51
C GLU A 85 -5.77 -6.48 -14.91
N GLY A 86 -5.22 -7.51 -15.54
CA GLY A 86 -5.68 -7.98 -16.85
C GLY A 86 -4.54 -8.48 -17.72
N THR A 87 -4.76 -8.46 -19.02
CA THR A 87 -3.77 -8.84 -20.03
C THR A 87 -3.07 -7.61 -20.59
N PHE A 88 -1.75 -7.64 -20.66
CA PHE A 88 -0.94 -6.53 -21.13
C PHE A 88 -0.35 -6.86 -22.51
N THR A 89 -0.41 -5.90 -23.42
CA THR A 89 0.29 -6.01 -24.71
C THR A 89 1.76 -5.69 -24.49
N SER A 90 2.65 -6.55 -24.98
CA SER A 90 4.09 -6.35 -24.87
C SER A 90 4.55 -5.20 -25.75
N TYR A 91 5.48 -4.41 -25.23
CA TYR A 91 6.14 -3.36 -26.00
C TYR A 91 6.90 -3.92 -27.22
N PHE A 92 7.35 -5.17 -27.15
CA PHE A 92 8.09 -5.88 -28.20
C PHE A 92 7.19 -6.61 -29.20
N LYS A 93 5.87 -6.50 -29.06
CA LYS A 93 4.96 -7.00 -30.08
C LYS A 93 5.32 -6.35 -31.42
N ASP A 94 5.49 -7.17 -32.45
CA ASP A 94 5.87 -6.77 -33.82
C ASP A 94 7.23 -6.04 -33.95
N LYS A 95 8.10 -6.08 -32.92
CA LYS A 95 9.45 -5.48 -32.97
C LYS A 95 10.52 -6.55 -33.15
N PRO A 96 11.58 -6.28 -33.93
CA PRO A 96 12.70 -7.20 -34.03
C PRO A 96 13.39 -7.35 -32.68
N VAL A 97 13.95 -8.54 -32.43
CA VAL A 97 14.77 -8.81 -31.24
C VAL A 97 15.94 -7.83 -31.22
N PRO A 98 16.18 -7.10 -30.11
CA PRO A 98 17.35 -6.24 -30.00
C PRO A 98 18.63 -7.07 -30.12
N GLU A 99 19.42 -6.83 -31.17
CA GLU A 99 20.76 -7.41 -31.28
C GLU A 99 21.68 -6.67 -30.30
N LYS A 100 22.35 -7.40 -29.41
CA LYS A 100 23.42 -6.82 -28.59
C LYS A 100 24.52 -6.40 -29.58
N PRO A 101 24.95 -5.12 -29.63
CA PRO A 101 26.11 -4.77 -30.44
C PRO A 101 27.29 -5.58 -29.91
N MET A 102 27.72 -6.55 -30.70
CA MET A 102 28.87 -7.38 -30.41
C MET A 102 30.09 -6.48 -30.64
N GLY A 103 30.51 -5.75 -29.61
CA GLY A 103 31.80 -5.09 -29.61
C GLY A 103 32.87 -6.17 -29.60
N GLU A 104 33.79 -6.13 -30.56
CA GLU A 104 34.93 -7.05 -30.71
C GLU A 104 35.98 -6.98 -29.58
N GLU A 105 35.65 -6.50 -28.37
CA GLU A 105 36.66 -6.26 -27.32
C GLU A 105 36.60 -7.17 -26.08
N ASP A 106 35.67 -8.13 -25.97
CA ASP A 106 35.56 -8.98 -24.76
C ASP A 106 36.09 -10.42 -24.94
N ILE A 107 36.88 -10.69 -25.97
CA ILE A 107 37.62 -11.97 -26.08
C ILE A 107 39.13 -11.70 -26.21
N SER A 108 39.74 -11.23 -25.12
CA SER A 108 41.14 -11.55 -24.88
C SER A 108 41.21 -12.86 -24.11
N GLU A 109 41.44 -13.96 -24.82
CA GLU A 109 41.98 -15.17 -24.22
C GLU A 109 43.31 -14.83 -23.54
N SER A 110 43.34 -14.87 -22.22
CA SER A 110 44.59 -14.92 -21.47
C SER A 110 44.52 -16.09 -20.49
N ASP A 111 44.69 -17.30 -21.04
CA ASP A 111 45.26 -18.41 -20.27
C ASP A 111 46.77 -18.16 -20.15
N THR A 112 47.26 -17.99 -18.92
CA THR A 112 48.45 -18.69 -18.38
C THR A 112 48.56 -18.38 -16.88
N PRO A 113 48.60 -19.40 -15.99
CA PRO A 113 48.89 -19.21 -14.57
C PRO A 113 50.41 -19.19 -14.34
N ALA A 114 50.91 -18.16 -13.64
CA ALA A 114 52.31 -18.04 -13.22
C ALA A 114 52.42 -17.94 -11.68
N ASP A 115 52.73 -19.10 -11.09
CA ASP A 115 53.62 -19.46 -9.99
C ASP A 115 54.01 -18.50 -8.81
N ALA A 116 54.21 -19.19 -7.66
CA ALA A 116 54.97 -18.88 -6.44
C ALA A 116 54.34 -17.94 -5.36
N GLY A 117 54.17 -18.33 -4.09
CA GLY A 117 54.42 -19.58 -3.37
C GLY A 117 54.26 -19.39 -1.85
N GLU A 118 53.93 -20.44 -1.09
CA GLU A 118 54.57 -20.87 0.18
C GLU A 118 53.80 -22.01 0.89
N THR A 119 54.49 -23.16 1.05
CA THR A 119 54.50 -24.12 2.19
C THR A 119 53.16 -24.70 2.69
N THR A 120 52.93 -26.00 2.90
CA THR A 120 53.77 -27.14 3.32
C THR A 120 52.94 -28.42 3.18
N ASP A 121 53.54 -29.50 2.69
CA ASP A 121 53.05 -30.89 2.67
C ASP A 121 52.95 -31.53 4.09
N PRO A 122 52.31 -32.72 4.33
CA PRO A 122 52.17 -33.84 3.39
C PRO A 122 50.83 -34.63 3.36
N ALA A 123 50.76 -35.49 2.34
CA ALA A 123 49.76 -36.53 2.04
C ALA A 123 49.60 -37.63 3.13
N PRO A 124 48.63 -38.57 2.98
CA PRO A 124 48.86 -39.78 2.16
C PRO A 124 47.66 -40.15 1.25
N THR A 125 47.90 -40.48 -0.03
CA THR A 125 48.01 -41.85 -0.60
C THR A 125 46.68 -42.62 -0.60
N ASP A 126 46.04 -42.78 -1.77
CA ASP A 126 46.03 -44.10 -2.42
C ASP A 126 45.59 -44.08 -3.90
N THR A 127 46.46 -44.72 -4.69
CA THR A 127 46.28 -45.51 -5.91
C THR A 127 45.13 -45.29 -6.91
N ALA A 128 45.58 -45.21 -8.16
CA ALA A 128 44.88 -45.40 -9.42
C ALA A 128 44.00 -46.66 -9.48
N GLU A 129 42.89 -46.59 -10.24
CA GLU A 129 42.77 -47.32 -11.52
C GLU A 129 41.52 -46.90 -12.31
N SER A 130 41.68 -47.01 -13.63
CA SER A 130 40.83 -46.56 -14.72
C SER A 130 39.64 -47.51 -15.00
N ASP A 131 38.75 -47.00 -15.85
CA ASP A 131 37.78 -47.69 -16.71
C ASP A 131 36.43 -48.09 -16.09
N THR A 132 35.37 -47.39 -16.48
CA THR A 132 34.45 -47.92 -17.51
C THR A 132 33.38 -46.91 -17.94
N ALA A 133 33.26 -46.79 -19.27
CA ALA A 133 32.04 -46.57 -20.05
C ALA A 133 31.21 -45.29 -19.80
N ALA A 134 31.35 -44.34 -20.73
CA ALA A 134 30.34 -43.36 -21.05
C ALA A 134 29.00 -44.02 -21.39
N PRO A 135 27.86 -43.55 -20.86
CA PRO A 135 26.61 -43.63 -21.57
C PRO A 135 26.50 -42.40 -22.48
N GLU A 136 26.49 -42.65 -23.78
CA GLU A 136 25.89 -41.75 -24.77
C GLU A 136 24.46 -41.42 -24.31
N GLY A 137 24.28 -40.21 -23.79
CA GLY A 137 22.97 -39.63 -23.52
C GLY A 137 22.83 -38.41 -24.41
N ASP A 138 21.98 -38.53 -25.43
CA ASP A 138 21.46 -37.41 -26.20
C ASP A 138 20.88 -36.36 -25.25
N THR A 139 21.68 -35.38 -24.86
CA THR A 139 21.15 -34.13 -24.31
C THR A 139 20.53 -33.40 -25.49
N PRO A 140 19.20 -33.21 -25.53
CA PRO A 140 18.60 -32.42 -26.58
C PRO A 140 19.27 -31.04 -26.55
N GLU A 141 19.84 -30.65 -27.69
CA GLU A 141 20.41 -29.33 -27.90
C GLU A 141 19.33 -28.30 -27.53
N VAL A 142 19.50 -27.67 -26.37
CA VAL A 142 18.59 -26.62 -25.90
C VAL A 142 18.86 -25.40 -26.74
N VAL A 143 18.20 -25.34 -27.90
CA VAL A 143 18.16 -24.13 -28.71
C VAL A 143 17.37 -23.10 -27.91
N ALA A 144 18.10 -22.16 -27.30
CA ALA A 144 17.53 -21.00 -26.65
C ALA A 144 16.85 -20.13 -27.71
N GLN A 145 15.59 -20.44 -28.03
CA GLN A 145 14.77 -19.59 -28.88
C GLN A 145 14.41 -18.35 -28.06
N ASN A 146 14.76 -17.17 -28.55
CA ASN A 146 14.32 -15.89 -27.99
C ASN A 146 12.80 -15.77 -28.16
N ARG A 147 12.04 -16.35 -27.22
CA ARG A 147 10.58 -16.29 -27.21
C ARG A 147 10.13 -14.91 -26.73
N ILE A 148 9.78 -14.04 -27.68
CA ILE A 148 9.07 -12.80 -27.37
C ILE A 148 7.63 -13.17 -27.00
N LEU A 149 7.19 -12.71 -25.83
CA LEU A 149 5.78 -12.74 -25.46
C LEU A 149 5.11 -11.49 -26.02
N GLU A 150 4.18 -11.64 -26.97
CA GLU A 150 3.42 -10.52 -27.54
C GLU A 150 2.31 -10.01 -26.62
N THR A 151 1.73 -10.91 -25.82
CA THR A 151 0.67 -10.61 -24.85
C THR A 151 0.96 -11.37 -23.56
N SER A 152 0.77 -10.70 -22.44
CA SER A 152 0.96 -11.30 -21.14
C SER A 152 -0.18 -12.26 -20.80
N ARG A 153 0.11 -13.24 -19.94
CA ARG A 153 -0.94 -13.90 -19.17
C ARG A 153 -1.64 -12.85 -18.28
N PRO A 154 -2.87 -13.10 -17.79
CA PRO A 154 -3.50 -12.23 -16.81
C PRO A 154 -2.55 -11.98 -15.64
N ALA A 155 -2.19 -10.72 -15.44
CA ALA A 155 -1.21 -10.29 -14.46
C ALA A 155 -1.76 -9.11 -13.66
N LYS A 156 -1.15 -8.87 -12.51
CA LYS A 156 -1.42 -7.73 -11.65
C LYS A 156 -0.17 -6.87 -11.56
N ILE A 157 -0.32 -5.57 -11.79
CA ILE A 157 0.76 -4.59 -11.66
C ILE A 157 0.32 -3.55 -10.64
N PHE A 158 1.11 -3.40 -9.59
CA PHE A 158 0.93 -2.33 -8.62
C PHE A 158 1.91 -1.20 -8.93
N VAL A 159 1.40 0.03 -8.96
CA VAL A 159 2.18 1.24 -9.20
C VAL A 159 1.97 2.18 -8.03
N LEU A 160 3.07 2.68 -7.47
CA LEU A 160 3.08 3.61 -6.34
C LEU A 160 4.12 4.71 -6.60
N GLY A 161 3.69 5.97 -6.55
CA GLY A 161 4.56 7.13 -6.77
C GLY A 161 5.45 7.51 -5.58
N CYS A 162 5.75 6.61 -4.65
CA CYS A 162 6.45 6.94 -3.40
C CYS A 162 7.45 5.82 -3.02
N SER A 163 8.71 6.00 -3.39
CA SER A 163 9.79 5.07 -3.03
C SER A 163 10.13 5.12 -1.55
N GLN A 164 10.00 6.29 -0.92
CA GLN A 164 10.34 6.49 0.49
C GLN A 164 9.46 5.65 1.44
N MET A 165 8.27 5.23 0.99
CA MET A 165 7.40 4.34 1.75
C MET A 165 7.97 2.92 1.94
N LEU A 166 8.99 2.56 1.15
CA LEU A 166 9.70 1.27 1.25
C LEU A 166 10.99 1.36 2.09
N MET A 167 11.32 2.53 2.64
CA MET A 167 12.53 2.68 3.46
C MET A 167 12.28 2.27 4.92
N ASP A 168 13.37 1.89 5.60
CA ASP A 168 13.38 1.41 6.99
C ASP A 168 12.80 2.40 8.01
N ASN A 169 12.78 3.69 7.68
CA ASN A 169 12.17 4.71 8.54
C ASN A 169 10.63 4.75 8.44
N MET A 170 10.05 4.19 7.37
CA MET A 170 8.61 4.12 7.11
C MET A 170 8.04 2.71 7.31
N LEU A 171 8.89 1.69 7.22
CA LEU A 171 8.55 0.29 7.45
C LEU A 171 9.05 -0.16 8.81
N ASP A 172 8.14 -0.77 9.57
CA ASP A 172 8.48 -1.41 10.83
C ASP A 172 8.83 -2.89 10.57
N PRO A 173 9.96 -3.40 11.08
CA PRO A 173 10.34 -4.80 10.95
C PRO A 173 9.28 -5.79 11.48
N GLU A 174 8.48 -5.39 12.47
CA GLU A 174 7.40 -6.25 12.99
C GLU A 174 6.15 -6.25 12.08
N GLY A 175 6.10 -5.39 11.06
CA GLY A 175 4.99 -5.30 10.11
C GLY A 175 3.70 -4.73 10.71
N ARG A 176 3.77 -4.03 11.86
CA ARG A 176 2.58 -3.60 12.61
C ARG A 176 2.12 -2.17 12.28
N THR A 177 2.97 -1.38 11.65
CA THR A 177 2.60 -0.03 11.19
C THR A 177 1.65 -0.09 9.99
N THR A 178 0.89 0.98 9.77
CA THR A 178 -0.08 1.01 8.67
C THR A 178 0.57 0.95 7.29
N ASN A 179 1.74 1.59 7.12
CA ASN A 179 2.52 1.53 5.89
C ASN A 179 2.97 0.10 5.59
N ALA A 180 3.54 -0.61 6.58
CA ALA A 180 3.96 -1.99 6.42
C ALA A 180 2.77 -2.92 6.13
N THR A 181 1.65 -2.74 6.84
CA THR A 181 0.42 -3.49 6.60
C THR A 181 -0.09 -3.30 5.17
N PHE A 182 -0.09 -2.06 4.64
CA PHE A 182 -0.50 -1.77 3.27
C PHE A 182 0.39 -2.47 2.23
N ILE A 183 1.72 -2.40 2.39
CA ILE A 183 2.67 -3.05 1.48
C ILE A 183 2.49 -4.57 1.53
N LEU A 184 2.42 -5.17 2.73
CA LEU A 184 2.21 -6.60 2.90
C LEU A 184 0.87 -7.06 2.30
N ASN A 185 -0.21 -6.31 2.52
CA ASN A 185 -1.52 -6.59 1.93
C ASN A 185 -1.47 -6.53 0.40
N THR A 186 -0.73 -5.57 -0.14
CA THR A 186 -0.54 -5.44 -1.60
C THR A 186 0.24 -6.63 -2.15
N ILE A 187 1.34 -7.04 -1.51
CA ILE A 187 2.12 -8.22 -1.90
C ILE A 187 1.28 -9.49 -1.82
N ASP A 188 0.50 -9.66 -0.74
CA ASP A 188 -0.42 -10.78 -0.59
C ASP A 188 -1.44 -10.80 -1.75
N HIS A 189 -2.00 -9.64 -2.12
CA HIS A 189 -2.95 -9.53 -3.21
C HIS A 189 -2.36 -9.81 -4.60
N LEU A 190 -1.12 -9.36 -4.83
CA LEU A 190 -0.37 -9.68 -6.05
C LEU A 190 -0.10 -11.18 -6.17
N ASN A 191 0.05 -11.87 -5.05
CA ASN A 191 0.22 -13.32 -4.98
C ASN A 191 -1.10 -14.11 -4.88
N GLY A 192 -2.26 -13.45 -4.95
CA GLY A 192 -3.57 -14.10 -4.85
C GLY A 192 -3.92 -14.62 -3.45
N LYS A 193 -3.29 -14.10 -2.40
CA LYS A 193 -3.45 -14.50 -0.99
C LYS A 193 -4.26 -13.48 -0.17
N ASP A 194 -5.39 -13.03 -0.72
CA ASP A 194 -6.22 -11.97 -0.13
C ASP A 194 -6.72 -12.30 1.29
N GLU A 195 -6.89 -13.58 1.60
CA GLU A 195 -7.30 -14.05 2.93
C GLU A 195 -6.27 -13.72 4.02
N ILE A 196 -4.97 -13.70 3.68
CA ILE A 196 -3.91 -13.34 4.63
C ILE A 196 -4.00 -11.86 4.99
N ALA A 197 -4.23 -11.01 3.98
CA ALA A 197 -4.47 -9.59 4.19
C ALA A 197 -5.71 -9.36 5.08
N ALA A 198 -6.78 -10.13 4.87
CA ALA A 198 -7.99 -10.08 5.69
C ALA A 198 -7.76 -10.57 7.12
N MET A 199 -6.88 -11.53 7.37
CA MET A 199 -6.52 -11.94 8.74
C MET A 199 -5.70 -10.87 9.46
N ARG A 200 -4.79 -10.19 8.75
CA ARG A 200 -3.94 -9.12 9.31
C ARG A 200 -4.76 -7.94 9.85
N SER A 201 -5.96 -7.70 9.31
CA SER A 201 -6.88 -6.67 9.83
C SER A 201 -7.26 -6.89 11.29
N LYS A 202 -7.24 -8.14 11.78
CA LYS A 202 -7.61 -8.45 13.18
C LYS A 202 -6.56 -8.05 14.20
N GLN A 203 -5.31 -7.86 13.77
CA GLN A 203 -4.19 -7.46 14.63
C GLN A 203 -3.92 -5.96 14.61
N GLN A 204 -4.73 -5.18 13.92
CA GLN A 204 -4.48 -3.74 13.80
C GLN A 204 -4.71 -2.99 15.10
N MET A 205 -3.71 -2.19 15.45
CA MET A 205 -3.73 -1.32 16.63
C MET A 205 -4.27 0.08 16.34
N LEU A 206 -4.28 0.50 15.07
CA LEU A 206 -4.71 1.83 14.64
C LEU A 206 -6.11 1.79 14.02
N ASN A 207 -7.09 2.17 14.82
CA ASN A 207 -8.47 2.43 14.36
C ASN A 207 -8.85 3.86 14.75
N PRO A 208 -8.44 4.88 13.98
CA PRO A 208 -8.77 6.26 14.28
C PRO A 208 -10.28 6.47 14.22
N LEU A 209 -10.78 7.39 15.05
CA LEU A 209 -12.18 7.81 15.00
C LEU A 209 -12.42 8.56 13.68
N ALA A 210 -13.57 8.31 13.05
CA ALA A 210 -13.96 9.03 11.86
C ALA A 210 -14.04 10.54 12.14
N ASP A 211 -13.45 11.35 11.26
CA ASP A 211 -13.50 12.80 11.36
C ASP A 211 -14.94 13.29 11.12
N THR A 212 -15.63 13.66 12.19
CA THR A 212 -16.99 14.25 12.12
C THR A 212 -16.92 15.73 11.79
N THR A 213 -17.89 16.24 11.03
CA THR A 213 -18.08 17.68 10.79
C THR A 213 -18.17 18.47 12.11
N ALA A 214 -17.59 19.67 12.13
CA ALA A 214 -17.56 20.56 13.31
C ALA A 214 -18.97 20.82 13.90
N PHE A 215 -19.98 20.90 13.04
CA PHE A 215 -21.37 21.06 13.45
C PHE A 215 -21.90 19.85 14.25
N VAL A 216 -21.75 18.63 13.72
CA VAL A 216 -22.19 17.40 14.38
C VAL A 216 -21.45 17.22 15.72
N ARG A 217 -20.15 17.48 15.74
CA ARG A 217 -19.34 17.45 16.97
C ARG A 217 -19.89 18.43 18.02
N THR A 218 -20.25 19.63 17.61
CA THR A 218 -20.81 20.66 18.50
C THR A 218 -22.19 20.26 19.01
N MET A 219 -23.05 19.72 18.14
CA MET A 219 -24.38 19.24 18.54
C MET A 219 -24.29 18.10 19.55
N ILE A 220 -23.44 17.09 19.30
CA ILE A 220 -23.26 15.96 20.22
C ILE A 220 -22.73 16.47 21.58
N LYS A 221 -21.78 17.39 21.57
CA LYS A 221 -21.27 18.02 22.80
C LYS A 221 -22.37 18.80 23.53
N ALA A 222 -23.15 19.61 22.82
CA ALA A 222 -24.24 20.39 23.40
C ALA A 222 -25.33 19.48 24.00
N LEU A 223 -25.71 18.40 23.30
CA LEU A 223 -26.66 17.42 23.79
C LEU A 223 -26.17 16.73 25.06
N ASN A 224 -24.90 16.31 25.12
CA ASN A 224 -24.37 15.66 26.31
C ASN A 224 -24.13 16.62 27.48
N ILE A 225 -23.67 17.85 27.22
CA ILE A 225 -23.36 18.83 28.28
C ILE A 225 -24.63 19.47 28.83
N ALA A 226 -25.55 19.91 27.96
CA ALA A 226 -26.76 20.60 28.38
C ALA A 226 -27.98 19.66 28.48
N GLY A 227 -28.06 18.64 27.63
CA GLY A 227 -29.21 17.74 27.61
C GLY A 227 -29.33 16.87 28.86
N LEU A 228 -28.22 16.35 29.41
CA LEU A 228 -28.23 15.55 30.64
C LEU A 228 -28.75 16.35 31.85
N PRO A 229 -28.21 17.55 32.17
CA PRO A 229 -28.74 18.40 33.24
C PRO A 229 -30.21 18.77 33.05
N VAL A 230 -30.62 19.10 31.82
CA VAL A 230 -32.02 19.43 31.50
C VAL A 230 -32.94 18.23 31.75
N LEU A 231 -32.52 17.02 31.35
CA LEU A 231 -33.28 15.80 31.57
C LEU A 231 -33.46 15.52 33.06
N VAL A 232 -32.39 15.66 33.86
CA VAL A 232 -32.45 15.51 35.32
C VAL A 232 -33.37 16.57 35.94
N PHE A 233 -33.30 17.82 35.48
CA PHE A 233 -34.15 18.90 35.98
C PHE A 233 -35.64 18.63 35.70
N VAL A 234 -35.98 18.23 34.47
CA VAL A 234 -37.35 17.86 34.08
C VAL A 234 -37.84 16.65 34.89
N PHE A 235 -36.99 15.65 35.08
CA PHE A 235 -37.32 14.49 35.92
C PHE A 235 -37.57 14.89 37.37
N GLY A 236 -36.75 15.77 37.94
CA GLY A 236 -36.93 16.33 39.28
C GLY A 236 -38.27 17.06 39.43
N ILE A 237 -38.66 17.88 38.43
CA ILE A 237 -39.97 18.54 38.40
C ILE A 237 -41.11 17.51 38.36
N GLY A 238 -40.97 16.46 37.54
CA GLY A 238 -41.96 15.37 37.47
C GLY A 238 -42.15 14.64 38.80
N VAL A 239 -41.06 14.30 39.48
CA VAL A 239 -41.09 13.68 40.82
C VAL A 239 -41.71 14.62 41.85
N TRP A 240 -41.36 15.90 41.82
CA TRP A 240 -41.93 16.90 42.72
C TRP A 240 -43.45 17.07 42.51
N GLY A 241 -43.90 17.12 41.26
CA GLY A 241 -45.32 17.20 40.90
C GLY A 241 -46.13 15.99 41.36
N THR A 242 -45.63 14.77 41.11
CA THR A 242 -46.28 13.53 41.57
C THR A 242 -46.33 13.44 43.09
N GLY A 243 -45.29 13.90 43.80
CA GLY A 243 -45.29 14.03 45.26
C GLY A 243 -46.40 14.97 45.77
N LYS A 244 -46.60 16.12 45.10
CA LYS A 244 -47.65 17.09 45.46
C LYS A 244 -49.05 16.52 45.25
N ILE A 245 -49.27 15.77 44.17
CA ILE A 245 -50.54 15.08 43.88
C ILE A 245 -50.83 14.01 44.93
N ARG A 246 -49.82 13.18 45.28
CA ARG A 246 -49.96 12.16 46.34
C ARG A 246 -50.33 12.77 47.69
N ARG A 247 -49.66 13.85 48.10
CA ARG A 247 -49.98 14.57 49.35
C ARG A 247 -51.40 15.14 49.35
N LYS A 248 -51.87 15.71 48.24
CA LYS A 248 -53.26 16.17 48.10
C LYS A 248 -54.27 15.02 48.15
N LYS A 249 -53.94 13.86 47.58
CA LYS A 249 -54.81 12.66 47.62
C LYS A 249 -54.96 12.12 49.03
N ILE A 250 -53.85 12.05 49.79
CA ILE A 250 -53.85 11.64 51.20
C ILE A 250 -54.62 12.67 52.04
N ALA A 251 -54.39 13.97 51.87
CA ALA A 251 -55.13 15.00 52.60
C ALA A 251 -56.65 14.93 52.39
N LYS A 252 -57.11 14.61 51.17
CA LYS A 252 -58.55 14.40 50.90
C LYS A 252 -59.13 13.15 51.59
N GLN A 253 -58.31 12.14 51.89
CA GLN A 253 -58.75 10.94 52.60
C GLN A 253 -58.86 11.13 54.11
N PHE A 254 -58.15 12.13 54.67
CA PHE A 254 -58.17 12.45 56.11
C PHE A 254 -59.05 13.66 56.47
N ASN A 255 -59.67 14.33 55.49
CA ASN A 255 -60.59 15.47 55.67
C ASN A 255 -62.05 15.11 55.32
N ALA A 256 -62.39 13.82 55.40
CA ALA A 256 -63.75 13.29 55.24
C ALA A 256 -64.21 12.67 56.56
#